data_AF-A0A838J5S7-F1
#
_entry.id   AF-A0A838J5S7-F1
#
_cell.length_a   1.000
_cell.length_b   1.000
_cell.length_c   1.000
_cell.angle_alpha   90.00
_cell.angle_beta   90.00
_cell.angle_gamma   90.00
#
_symmetry.space_group_name_H-M   'P 1'
#
loop_
_entity.id
_entity.type
_entity.pdbx_description
1 polymer ?
#
loop_
_entity_poly.entity_id
_entity_poly.type
_entity_poly.pdbx_seq_one_letter_code
_entity_poly.pdbx_strand_id
1 'polypeptide(L)'
;MRRTKIVCTIGPATSSDERLEQLIVAGMNVARLNFSHGQHEEHGRVIERVRAISARLNIPVAILQDLQGPKIRVGTLQDGGPVTLVTGASLTITTRDIPGTARTISTTYNALPQDVKVGNRILLDDGLLE
;
A
#
# COMPACT_ATOMS: atom_id res chain seq x y z
N MET A 1 -7.61 25.83 -20.73
CA MET A 1 -6.29 25.16 -20.60
C MET A 1 -6.14 24.66 -19.16
N ARG A 2 -5.96 23.35 -18.93
CA ARG A 2 -5.84 22.80 -17.57
C ARG A 2 -4.44 23.05 -17.02
N ARG A 3 -4.34 23.65 -15.82
CA ARG A 3 -3.05 23.95 -15.16
C ARG A 3 -2.66 22.87 -14.14
N THR A 4 -3.63 22.35 -13.38
CA THR A 4 -3.42 21.30 -12.40
C THR A 4 -3.17 19.95 -13.08
N LYS A 5 -2.16 19.22 -12.60
CA LYS A 5 -1.80 17.89 -13.10
C LYS A 5 -2.52 16.79 -12.32
N ILE A 6 -2.75 15.65 -12.98
CA ILE A 6 -3.45 14.49 -12.41
C ILE A 6 -2.46 13.34 -12.23
N VAL A 7 -2.41 12.83 -11.01
CA VAL A 7 -1.65 11.62 -10.65
C VAL A 7 -2.67 10.49 -10.47
N CYS A 8 -2.45 9.35 -11.13
CA CYS A 8 -3.29 8.16 -10.96
C CYS A 8 -2.46 7.01 -10.41
N THR A 9 -2.95 6.33 -9.38
CA THR A 9 -2.30 5.12 -8.85
C THR A 9 -2.68 3.94 -9.73
N ILE A 10 -1.68 3.22 -10.25
CA ILE A 10 -1.91 2.06 -11.10
C ILE A 10 -1.96 0.80 -10.23
N GLY A 11 -2.96 -0.05 -10.48
CA GLY A 11 -3.16 -1.30 -9.77
C GLY A 11 -3.90 -2.33 -10.64
N PRO A 12 -4.38 -3.43 -10.06
CA PRO A 12 -5.01 -4.52 -10.82
C PRO A 12 -6.14 -4.05 -11.74
N ALA A 13 -6.97 -3.11 -11.28
CA ALA A 13 -8.09 -2.58 -12.06
C ALA A 13 -7.68 -1.66 -13.24
N THR A 14 -6.45 -1.17 -13.26
CA THR A 14 -6.00 -0.10 -14.18
C THR A 14 -4.70 -0.42 -14.91
N SER A 15 -4.16 -1.63 -14.77
CA SER A 15 -2.86 -2.01 -15.33
C SER A 15 -2.89 -2.58 -16.75
N SER A 16 -4.08 -2.83 -17.32
CA SER A 16 -4.21 -3.29 -18.72
C SER A 16 -3.93 -2.16 -19.71
N ASP A 17 -3.53 -2.52 -20.93
CA ASP A 17 -3.21 -1.56 -21.98
C ASP A 17 -4.40 -0.65 -22.29
N GLU A 18 -5.61 -1.21 -22.38
CA GLU A 18 -6.84 -0.47 -22.68
C GLU A 18 -7.16 0.53 -21.56
N ARG A 19 -6.99 0.12 -20.30
CA ARG A 19 -7.26 1.00 -19.14
C ARG A 19 -6.22 2.10 -19.02
N LEU A 20 -4.95 1.78 -19.24
CA LEU A 20 -3.88 2.78 -19.23
C LEU A 20 -4.09 3.81 -20.36
N GLU A 21 -4.42 3.37 -21.56
CA GLU A 21 -4.74 4.27 -22.67
C GLU A 21 -5.93 5.17 -22.35
N GLN A 22 -7.03 4.61 -21.81
CA GLN A 22 -8.19 5.39 -21.38
C GLN A 22 -7.81 6.45 -20.34
N LEU A 23 -6.97 6.11 -19.35
CA LEU A 23 -6.50 7.04 -18.33
C LEU A 23 -5.63 8.16 -18.92
N ILE A 24 -4.72 7.83 -19.84
CA ILE A 24 -3.85 8.81 -20.50
C ILE A 24 -4.68 9.78 -21.34
N VAL A 25 -5.61 9.28 -22.15
CA VAL A 25 -6.51 10.09 -22.98
C VAL A 25 -7.45 10.95 -22.12
N ALA A 26 -7.93 10.42 -20.99
CA ALA A 26 -8.72 11.18 -20.01
C ALA A 26 -7.88 12.24 -19.26
N GLY A 27 -6.56 12.24 -19.43
CA GLY A 27 -5.66 13.29 -18.99
C GLY A 27 -4.83 12.95 -17.75
N MET A 28 -4.54 11.68 -17.49
CA MET A 28 -3.48 11.30 -16.53
C MET A 28 -2.14 11.93 -16.95
N ASN A 29 -1.44 12.57 -16.01
CA ASN A 29 -0.09 13.13 -16.26
C ASN A 29 1.03 12.32 -15.60
N VAL A 30 0.71 11.63 -14.50
CA VAL A 30 1.67 10.85 -13.73
C VAL A 30 1.05 9.51 -13.38
N ALA A 31 1.71 8.42 -13.75
CA ALA A 31 1.40 7.09 -13.25
C ALA A 31 2.16 6.85 -11.94
N ARG A 32 1.44 6.75 -10.82
CA ARG A 32 1.98 6.40 -9.50
C ARG A 32 1.99 4.89 -9.33
N LEU A 33 3.16 4.35 -9.01
CA LEU A 33 3.38 2.95 -8.67
C LEU A 33 3.63 2.85 -7.16
N ASN A 34 2.69 2.25 -6.43
CA ASN A 34 2.78 2.11 -4.98
C ASN A 34 3.57 0.85 -4.61
N PHE A 35 4.81 1.00 -4.17
CA PHE A 35 5.70 -0.12 -3.79
C PHE A 35 5.38 -0.69 -2.41
N SER A 36 4.32 -0.22 -1.75
CA SER A 36 3.77 -0.92 -0.59
C SER A 36 3.15 -2.28 -0.95
N HIS A 37 2.84 -2.50 -2.23
CA HIS A 37 2.23 -3.70 -2.78
C HIS A 37 2.88 -4.08 -4.11
N GLY A 38 2.63 -5.32 -4.55
CA GLY A 38 3.12 -5.84 -5.83
C GLY A 38 4.61 -6.18 -5.85
N GLN A 39 5.01 -6.90 -6.89
CA GLN A 39 6.41 -7.29 -7.11
C GLN A 39 7.10 -6.37 -8.12
N HIS A 40 8.43 -6.31 -8.10
CA HIS A 40 9.20 -5.50 -9.06
C HIS A 40 8.87 -5.84 -10.52
N GLU A 41 8.66 -7.12 -10.84
CA GLU A 41 8.29 -7.56 -12.19
C GLU A 41 6.94 -6.99 -12.64
N GLU A 42 5.96 -6.96 -11.75
CA GLU A 42 4.63 -6.40 -12.03
C GLU A 42 4.72 -4.90 -12.31
N HIS A 43 5.47 -4.16 -11.47
CA HIS A 43 5.74 -2.74 -11.68
C HIS A 43 6.49 -2.49 -12.99
N GLY A 44 7.45 -3.36 -13.34
CA GLY A 44 8.20 -3.30 -14.60
C GLY A 44 7.27 -3.39 -15.82
N ARG A 45 6.36 -4.35 -15.84
CA ARG A 45 5.36 -4.51 -16.92
C ARG A 45 4.47 -3.27 -17.06
N VAL A 46 4.06 -2.65 -15.94
CA VAL A 46 3.30 -1.40 -15.98
C VAL A 46 4.12 -0.25 -16.56
N ILE A 47 5.40 -0.13 -16.19
CA ILE A 47 6.31 0.90 -16.72
C ILE A 47 6.43 0.76 -18.24
N GLU A 48 6.68 -0.45 -18.74
CA GLU A 48 6.80 -0.74 -20.17
C GLU A 48 5.53 -0.33 -20.93
N ARG A 49 4.35 -0.73 -20.44
CA ARG A 49 3.06 -0.35 -21.02
C ARG A 49 2.85 1.16 -21.06
N VAL A 50 3.07 1.85 -19.94
CA VAL A 50 2.92 3.32 -19.86
C VAL A 50 3.85 4.01 -20.86
N ARG A 51 5.09 3.53 -21.01
CA ARG A 51 6.06 4.08 -21.98
C ARG A 51 5.62 3.84 -23.42
N ALA A 52 5.20 2.62 -23.76
CA ALA A 52 4.74 2.29 -25.11
C ALA A 52 3.51 3.11 -25.51
N ILE A 53 2.52 3.23 -24.62
CA ILE A 53 1.28 3.98 -24.89
C ILE A 53 1.55 5.48 -24.96
N SER A 54 2.36 6.02 -24.04
CA SER A 54 2.76 7.43 -24.05
C SER A 54 3.46 7.82 -25.36
N ALA A 55 4.36 6.96 -25.86
CA ALA A 55 5.03 7.17 -27.14
C ALA A 55 4.06 7.08 -28.32
N ARG A 56 3.20 6.05 -28.36
CA ARG A 56 2.20 5.86 -29.43
C ARG A 56 1.21 7.02 -29.54
N LEU A 57 0.76 7.57 -28.40
CA LEU A 57 -0.21 8.66 -28.36
C LEU A 57 0.44 10.06 -28.46
N ASN A 58 1.76 10.14 -28.36
CA ASN A 58 2.50 11.40 -28.23
C ASN A 58 1.99 12.28 -27.07
N ILE A 59 1.62 11.65 -25.94
CA ILE A 59 1.17 12.31 -24.72
C ILE A 59 2.19 12.04 -23.61
N PRO A 60 2.90 13.07 -23.08
CA PRO A 60 3.88 12.87 -22.02
C PRO A 60 3.25 12.41 -20.70
N VAL A 61 3.76 11.30 -20.16
CA VAL A 61 3.35 10.74 -18.87
C VAL A 61 4.58 10.45 -18.01
N ALA A 62 4.66 11.12 -16.85
CA ALA A 62 5.70 10.83 -15.86
C ALA A 62 5.36 9.53 -15.11
N ILE A 63 6.39 8.88 -14.58
CA ILE A 63 6.23 7.72 -13.67
C ILE A 63 6.76 8.14 -12.32
N LEU A 64 5.95 7.92 -11.29
CA LEU A 64 6.29 8.20 -9.90
C LEU A 64 6.37 6.89 -9.14
N GLN A 65 7.55 6.56 -8.65
CA GLN A 65 7.75 5.47 -7.71
C GLN A 65 7.46 5.98 -6.31
N ASP A 66 6.46 5.39 -5.66
CA ASP A 66 6.09 5.70 -4.29
C ASP A 66 6.62 4.62 -3.34
N LEU A 67 7.57 4.99 -2.49
CA LEU A 67 8.25 4.10 -1.57
C LEU A 67 7.37 3.82 -0.35
N GLN A 68 7.37 2.58 0.13
CA GLN A 68 6.60 2.19 1.31
C GLN A 68 6.97 2.99 2.57
N GLY A 69 8.24 3.40 2.70
CA GLY A 69 8.78 4.01 3.91
C GLY A 69 8.86 3.04 5.10
N PRO A 70 9.30 3.52 6.28
CA PRO A 70 9.41 2.70 7.49
C PRO A 70 8.02 2.48 8.13
N LYS A 71 7.13 1.73 7.46
CA LYS A 71 5.81 1.40 8.02
C LYS A 71 5.92 0.30 9.09
N ILE A 72 5.39 0.59 10.27
CA ILE A 72 5.10 -0.42 11.29
C ILE A 72 3.88 -1.22 10.82
N ARG A 73 4.02 -2.53 10.70
CA ARG A 73 2.95 -3.43 10.24
C ARG A 73 2.68 -4.50 11.28
N VAL A 74 1.46 -5.03 11.24
CA VAL A 74 1.12 -6.30 11.87
C VAL A 74 1.71 -7.43 11.01
N GLY A 75 2.18 -8.49 11.66
CA GLY A 75 2.63 -9.70 10.97
C GLY A 75 1.47 -10.48 10.35
N THR A 76 1.72 -11.73 9.97
CA THR A 76 0.69 -12.59 9.39
C THR A 76 -0.41 -12.89 10.40
N LEU A 77 -1.64 -13.06 9.93
CA LEU A 77 -2.77 -13.47 10.76
C LEU A 77 -3.03 -14.96 10.58
N GLN A 78 -3.58 -15.58 11.63
CA GLN A 78 -3.98 -16.99 11.60
C GLN A 78 -4.95 -17.23 10.43
N ASP A 79 -4.75 -18.35 9.73
CA ASP A 79 -5.53 -18.77 8.55
C ASP A 79 -5.49 -17.80 7.36
N GLY A 80 -4.60 -16.79 7.38
CA GLY A 80 -4.46 -15.79 6.31
C GLY A 80 -5.65 -14.83 6.16
N GLY A 81 -6.62 -14.92 7.08
CA GLY A 81 -7.85 -14.12 7.09
C GLY A 81 -7.82 -12.99 8.13
N PRO A 82 -8.87 -12.15 8.15
CA PRO A 82 -9.01 -11.12 9.18
C PRO A 82 -9.23 -11.74 10.56
N VAL A 83 -8.78 -11.03 11.58
CA VAL A 83 -9.03 -11.37 12.99
C VAL A 83 -9.97 -10.34 13.58
N THR A 84 -11.07 -10.80 14.18
CA THR A 84 -12.03 -9.92 14.85
C THR A 84 -11.56 -9.59 16.26
N LEU A 85 -11.45 -8.30 16.56
CA LEU A 85 -11.22 -7.79 17.91
C LEU A 85 -12.54 -7.35 18.54
N VAL A 86 -12.68 -7.59 19.84
CA VAL A 86 -13.89 -7.24 20.61
C VAL A 86 -13.56 -6.10 21.55
N THR A 87 -14.39 -5.07 21.57
CA THR A 87 -14.23 -3.91 22.46
C THR A 87 -14.07 -4.35 23.91
N GLY A 88 -13.04 -3.82 24.59
CA GLY A 88 -12.73 -4.13 25.98
C GLY A 88 -11.95 -5.43 26.21
N ALA A 89 -11.76 -6.27 25.18
CA ALA A 89 -10.89 -7.43 25.27
C ALA A 89 -9.41 -7.00 25.22
N SER A 90 -8.56 -7.69 25.97
CA SER A 90 -7.12 -7.45 25.93
C SER A 90 -6.46 -8.06 24.70
N LEU A 91 -5.61 -7.28 24.03
CA LEU A 91 -4.78 -7.72 22.91
C LEU A 91 -3.30 -7.52 23.26
N THR A 92 -2.49 -8.54 23.01
CA THR A 92 -1.03 -8.46 23.17
C THR A 92 -0.36 -8.20 21.82
N ILE A 93 0.48 -7.18 21.72
CA ILE A 93 1.35 -6.97 20.56
C ILE A 93 2.75 -7.47 20.92
N THR A 94 3.31 -8.37 20.11
CA THR A 94 4.62 -9.00 20.37
C THR A 94 5.57 -8.81 19.19
N THR A 95 6.87 -8.86 19.46
CA THR A 95 7.93 -8.84 18.45
C THR A 95 8.32 -10.24 17.97
N ARG A 96 7.69 -11.28 18.53
CA ARG A 96 7.87 -12.68 18.10
C ARG A 96 7.16 -12.90 16.76
N ASP A 97 7.79 -13.64 15.86
CA ASP A 97 7.19 -14.05 14.59
C ASP A 97 6.20 -15.20 14.82
N ILE A 98 4.93 -14.83 15.02
CA ILE A 98 3.82 -15.75 15.23
C ILE A 98 2.59 -15.29 14.43
N PRO A 99 1.76 -16.22 13.93
CA PRO A 99 0.46 -15.88 13.35
C PRO A 99 -0.43 -15.20 14.39
N GLY A 100 -1.00 -14.06 14.01
CA GLY A 100 -1.86 -13.24 14.86
C GLY A 100 -3.24 -13.84 15.07
N THR A 101 -3.78 -13.65 16.27
CA THR A 101 -5.10 -14.11 16.72
C THR A 101 -5.80 -12.97 17.47
N ALA A 102 -7.06 -13.19 17.89
CA ALA A 102 -7.82 -12.20 18.66
C ALA A 102 -7.21 -11.87 20.04
N ARG A 103 -6.15 -12.60 20.46
CA ARG A 103 -5.46 -12.40 21.75
C ARG A 103 -4.05 -11.87 21.60
N THR A 104 -3.36 -12.19 20.51
CA THR A 104 -1.96 -11.81 20.30
C THR A 104 -1.67 -11.63 18.83
N ILE A 105 -1.04 -10.51 18.48
CA ILE A 105 -0.58 -10.19 17.12
C ILE A 105 0.92 -9.86 17.15
N SER A 106 1.62 -10.16 16.06
CA SER A 106 3.02 -9.79 15.88
C SER A 106 3.16 -8.42 15.21
N THR A 107 4.27 -7.72 15.44
CA THR A 107 4.61 -6.47 14.74
C THR A 107 5.97 -6.58 14.05
N THR A 108 6.12 -5.90 12.92
CA THR A 108 7.41 -5.75 12.23
C THR A 108 8.37 -4.80 12.94
N TYR A 109 7.90 -4.04 13.94
CA TYR A 109 8.71 -3.06 14.65
C TYR A 109 9.25 -3.60 15.98
N ASN A 110 10.48 -4.14 15.93
CA ASN A 110 11.11 -4.80 17.08
C ASN A 110 11.39 -3.87 18.27
N ALA A 111 11.48 -2.56 18.04
CA ALA A 111 11.71 -1.57 19.09
C ALA A 111 10.42 -1.09 19.79
N LEU A 112 9.24 -1.61 19.37
CA LEU A 112 7.95 -1.18 19.94
C LEU A 112 7.91 -1.30 21.47
N PRO A 113 8.32 -2.41 22.11
CA PRO A 113 8.25 -2.53 23.57
C PRO A 113 9.12 -1.54 24.35
N GLN A 114 10.16 -0.98 23.71
CA GLN A 114 11.07 -0.01 24.31
C GLN A 114 10.55 1.43 24.15
N ASP A 115 9.82 1.70 23.08
CA ASP A 115 9.32 3.04 22.76
C ASP A 115 7.99 3.35 23.46
N VAL A 116 7.14 2.34 23.68
CA VAL A 116 5.83 2.54 24.29
C VAL A 116 5.89 2.58 25.81
N LYS A 117 4.96 3.35 26.41
CA LYS A 117 4.76 3.45 27.85
C LYS A 117 3.31 3.15 28.21
N VAL A 118 3.07 2.80 29.46
CA VAL A 118 1.71 2.65 30.00
C VAL A 118 0.90 3.91 29.73
N GLY A 119 -0.31 3.72 29.17
CA GLY A 119 -1.21 4.81 28.77
C GLY A 119 -1.00 5.34 27.35
N ASN A 120 -0.01 4.85 26.59
CA ASN A 120 0.08 5.18 25.16
C ASN A 120 -1.04 4.49 24.37
N ARG A 121 -1.55 5.21 23.37
CA ARG A 121 -2.55 4.73 22.42
C ARG A 121 -1.82 4.09 21.24
N ILE A 122 -2.27 2.91 20.80
CA ILE A 122 -1.75 2.23 19.62
C ILE A 122 -2.89 2.13 18.61
N LEU A 123 -2.70 2.73 17.44
CA LEU A 123 -3.69 2.70 16.38
C LEU A 123 -3.38 1.57 15.40
N LEU A 124 -4.41 0.81 15.03
CA LEU A 124 -4.33 -0.26 14.03
C LEU A 124 -5.16 0.11 12.81
N ASP A 125 -4.78 -0.44 11.65
CA ASP A 125 -5.47 -0.30 10.37
C ASP A 125 -5.78 1.17 10.00
N ASP A 126 -4.70 1.95 9.84
CA ASP A 126 -4.75 3.40 9.54
C ASP A 126 -5.65 4.21 10.50
N GLY A 127 -5.81 3.74 11.74
CA GLY A 127 -6.59 4.40 12.79
C GLY A 127 -8.05 3.99 12.86
N LEU A 128 -8.45 2.92 12.18
CA LEU A 128 -9.77 2.33 12.31
C LEU A 128 -10.04 1.76 13.71
N LEU A 129 -8.99 1.25 14.37
CA LEU A 129 -9.06 0.60 15.68
C LEU A 129 -8.00 1.18 16.62
N GLU A 130 -8.28 1.07 17.92
CA GLU A 130 -7.42 1.54 19.01
C GLU A 130 -7.51 0.63 20.25
#